data_AF-A0A1K1NEH7-F1
#
_entry.id   AF-A0A1K1NEH7-F1
#
_cell.length_a   1.000
_cell.length_b   1.000
_cell.length_c   1.000
_cell.angle_alpha   90.00
_cell.angle_beta   90.00
_cell.angle_gamma   90.00
#
_symmetry.space_group_name_H-M   'P 1'
#
loop_
_entity.id
_entity.type
_entity.pdbx_description
1 polymer ?
#
loop_
_entity_poly.entity_id
_entity_poly.type
_entity_poly.pdbx_seq_one_letter_code
_entity_poly.pdbx_strand_id
1 'polypeptide(L)'
;MKYKNIKAAEFICRPNRFIAKVLIGGSEETVHVKNTGRCRELLTKGCTVYLEESDNLSRKTKYDLVAVEKLRSGKPPLLVNMDSQIPNAAVGEWLRKGELFSTQAVIRREFTYGESRFDFRIEDGGKVSFLEVKGVTLENDGSASFPDAPTERGVKHIHELIRAHKEGFGAYILFVVQMKEIRELRPNDATHRAFGDALRLAEREGVKILAYDCIVTPDSMTIDKPIPIRTELNI
;
A
#
# COMPACT_ATOMS: atom_id res chain seq x y z
N MET A 1 -3.05 -12.55 -3.24
CA MET A 1 -1.67 -13.00 -2.90
C MET A 1 -1.70 -13.81 -1.60
N LYS A 2 -0.89 -14.88 -1.50
CA LYS A 2 -0.77 -15.73 -0.30
C LYS A 2 0.69 -15.95 0.11
N TYR A 3 1.04 -15.65 1.36
CA TYR A 3 2.31 -15.95 2.00
C TYR A 3 2.42 -17.43 2.39
N LYS A 4 3.63 -17.89 2.66
CA LYS A 4 3.89 -19.27 3.11
C LYS A 4 4.46 -19.29 4.53
N ASN A 5 4.26 -20.41 5.22
CA ASN A 5 4.92 -20.71 6.50
C ASN A 5 4.79 -19.57 7.53
N ILE A 6 3.57 -19.04 7.70
CA ILE A 6 3.34 -17.91 8.61
C ILE A 6 3.46 -18.34 10.07
N LYS A 7 4.16 -17.52 10.85
CA LYS A 7 4.28 -17.63 12.31
C LYS A 7 3.82 -16.34 12.99
N ALA A 8 3.01 -16.49 14.03
CA ALA A 8 2.71 -15.39 14.94
C ALA A 8 3.89 -15.16 15.90
N ALA A 9 4.12 -13.90 16.25
CA ALA A 9 5.15 -13.49 17.19
C ALA A 9 4.72 -12.24 17.96
N GLU A 10 5.31 -12.00 19.12
CA GLU A 10 5.10 -10.76 19.88
C GLU A 10 6.17 -9.73 19.50
N PHE A 11 5.76 -8.53 19.14
CA PHE A 11 6.71 -7.46 18.79
C PHE A 11 7.39 -6.87 20.01
N ILE A 12 8.73 -6.82 20.02
CA ILE A 12 9.53 -6.23 21.10
C ILE A 12 9.89 -4.78 20.77
N CYS A 13 10.63 -4.58 19.67
CA CYS A 13 11.09 -3.26 19.23
C CYS A 13 11.55 -3.27 17.77
N ARG A 14 11.67 -2.08 17.18
CA ARG A 14 12.19 -1.88 15.82
C ARG A 14 13.41 -0.96 15.87
N PRO A 15 14.63 -1.52 16.03
CA PRO A 15 15.83 -0.71 16.19
C PRO A 15 16.17 0.17 14.98
N ASN A 16 15.77 -0.25 13.77
CA ASN A 16 15.92 0.55 12.56
C ASN A 16 14.85 0.20 11.52
N ARG A 17 14.84 0.91 10.38
CA ARG A 17 13.80 0.74 9.36
C ARG A 17 13.74 -0.64 8.70
N PHE A 18 14.76 -1.47 8.81
CA PHE A 18 14.83 -2.78 8.13
C PHE A 18 14.70 -3.97 9.07
N ILE A 19 14.83 -3.77 10.39
CA ILE A 19 14.93 -4.87 11.35
C ILE A 19 14.01 -4.64 12.54
N ALA A 20 13.33 -5.70 12.98
CA ALA A 20 12.58 -5.76 14.23
C ALA A 20 13.08 -6.92 15.10
N LYS A 21 12.90 -6.79 16.41
CA LYS A 21 13.05 -7.84 17.41
C LYS A 21 11.66 -8.32 17.83
N VAL A 22 11.48 -9.63 17.90
CA VAL A 22 10.19 -10.27 18.20
C VAL A 22 10.41 -11.49 19.10
N LEU A 23 9.37 -11.93 19.83
CA LEU A 23 9.38 -13.21 20.55
C LEU A 23 8.61 -14.26 19.76
N ILE A 24 9.27 -15.37 19.43
CA ILE A 24 8.67 -16.55 18.79
C ILE A 24 8.80 -17.72 19.78
N GLY A 25 7.68 -18.20 20.32
CA GLY A 25 7.70 -19.30 21.30
C GLY A 25 8.56 -19.02 22.54
N GLY A 26 8.68 -17.75 22.96
CA GLY A 26 9.47 -17.31 24.11
C GLY A 26 10.93 -16.95 23.81
N SER A 27 11.41 -17.17 22.58
CA SER A 27 12.78 -16.82 22.17
C SER A 27 12.80 -15.52 21.37
N GLU A 28 13.75 -14.62 21.68
CA GLU A 28 13.98 -13.41 20.90
C GLU A 28 14.59 -13.75 19.54
N GLU A 29 13.99 -13.22 18.48
CA GLU A 29 14.41 -13.40 17.09
C GLU A 29 14.55 -12.03 16.40
N THR A 30 15.53 -11.93 15.49
CA THR A 30 15.73 -10.73 14.66
C THR A 30 15.16 -10.95 13.27
N VAL A 31 14.16 -10.15 12.89
CA VAL A 31 13.39 -10.30 11.65
C VAL A 31 13.53 -9.09 10.74
N HIS A 32 13.39 -9.30 9.43
CA HIS A 32 13.37 -8.21 8.47
C HIS A 32 11.97 -7.57 8.41
N VAL A 33 11.91 -6.25 8.27
CA VAL A 33 10.65 -5.51 8.13
C VAL A 33 10.48 -5.11 6.67
N LYS A 34 9.50 -5.70 5.98
CA LYS A 34 9.18 -5.41 4.56
C LYS A 34 8.44 -4.07 4.35
N ASN A 35 8.73 -3.08 5.19
CA ASN A 35 8.17 -1.74 5.13
C ASN A 35 9.24 -0.71 5.52
N THR A 36 9.49 0.30 4.71
CA THR A 36 10.49 1.34 4.98
C THR A 36 9.91 2.57 5.69
N GLY A 37 8.58 2.64 5.81
CA GLY A 37 7.84 3.69 6.51
C GLY A 37 8.07 3.66 8.02
N ARG A 38 7.47 4.64 8.71
CA ARG A 38 7.71 4.82 10.16
C ARG A 38 7.06 3.72 11.00
N CYS A 39 5.90 3.22 10.59
CA CYS A 39 5.12 2.14 11.23
C CYS A 39 4.94 2.28 12.76
N ARG A 40 5.01 3.50 13.32
CA ARG A 40 5.03 3.72 14.79
C ARG A 40 3.72 3.34 15.46
N GLU A 41 2.61 3.64 14.80
CA GLU A 41 1.26 3.28 15.28
C GLU A 41 0.92 1.80 15.08
N LEU A 42 1.66 1.13 14.19
CA LEU A 42 1.43 -0.27 13.85
C LEU A 42 2.24 -1.18 14.77
N LEU A 43 3.53 -0.87 14.94
CA LEU A 43 4.48 -1.67 15.69
C LEU A 43 4.65 -1.14 17.12
N THR A 44 3.61 -1.33 17.93
CA THR A 44 3.65 -1.04 19.37
C THR A 44 4.13 -2.25 20.15
N LYS A 45 4.94 -2.05 21.20
CA LYS A 45 5.46 -3.16 22.04
C LYS A 45 4.31 -4.07 22.51
N GLY A 46 4.49 -5.38 22.36
CA GLY A 46 3.52 -6.40 22.75
C GLY A 46 2.44 -6.71 21.70
N CYS A 47 2.38 -6.00 20.57
CA CYS A 47 1.41 -6.35 19.52
C CYS A 47 1.79 -7.67 18.84
N THR A 48 0.76 -8.38 18.36
CA THR A 48 0.94 -9.56 17.52
C THR A 48 1.42 -9.14 16.14
N VAL A 49 2.48 -9.78 15.66
CA VAL A 49 2.96 -9.66 14.28
C VAL A 49 2.99 -11.03 13.62
N TYR A 50 2.88 -11.04 12.30
CA TYR A 50 2.95 -12.23 11.49
C TYR A 50 4.18 -12.21 10.60
N LEU A 51 4.86 -13.34 10.61
CA LEU A 51 6.17 -13.53 10.01
C LEU A 51 6.10 -14.59 8.91
N GLU A 52 6.58 -14.27 7.72
CA GLU A 52 6.85 -15.26 6.67
C GLU A 52 8.23 -15.87 6.87
N GLU A 53 8.30 -17.20 7.00
CA GLU A 53 9.56 -17.94 7.03
C GLU A 53 10.12 -18.07 5.62
N SER A 54 11.38 -17.66 5.45
CA SER A 54 12.06 -17.75 4.16
C SER A 54 12.76 -19.09 3.98
N ASP A 55 12.55 -19.72 2.82
CA ASP A 55 13.26 -20.94 2.43
C ASP A 55 14.71 -20.66 1.99
N ASN A 56 15.06 -19.39 1.72
CA ASN A 56 16.42 -19.02 1.32
C ASN A 56 17.39 -18.98 2.52
N LEU A 57 18.22 -20.01 2.63
CA LEU A 57 19.23 -20.19 3.68
C LEU A 57 20.38 -19.15 3.66
N SER A 58 20.57 -18.42 2.56
CA SER A 58 21.63 -17.39 2.46
C SER A 58 21.26 -16.04 3.09
N ARG A 59 20.01 -15.89 3.55
CA ARG A 59 19.54 -14.63 4.12
C ARG A 59 20.10 -14.39 5.52
N LYS A 60 20.36 -13.12 5.82
CA LYS A 60 20.77 -12.68 7.16
C LYS A 60 19.67 -12.84 8.21
N THR A 61 18.40 -12.70 7.81
CA THR A 61 17.23 -12.91 8.66
C THR A 61 16.40 -14.06 8.10
N LYS A 62 15.95 -14.95 8.97
CA LYS A 62 15.12 -16.09 8.60
C LYS A 62 13.67 -15.69 8.28
N TYR A 63 13.20 -14.62 8.89
CA TYR A 63 11.81 -14.19 8.85
C TYR A 63 11.63 -12.80 8.25
N ASP A 64 10.50 -12.60 7.58
CA ASP A 64 9.96 -11.31 7.16
C ASP A 64 8.69 -10.97 7.93
N LEU A 65 8.65 -9.82 8.58
CA LEU A 65 7.43 -9.26 9.16
C LEU A 65 6.54 -8.73 8.04
N VAL A 66 5.38 -9.37 7.85
CA VAL A 66 4.47 -9.12 6.73
C VAL A 66 3.12 -8.53 7.15
N ALA A 67 2.66 -8.79 8.37
CA ALA A 67 1.42 -8.22 8.90
C ALA A 67 1.50 -7.98 10.41
N VAL A 68 0.58 -7.16 10.92
CA VAL A 68 0.50 -6.78 12.33
C VAL A 68 -0.95 -6.57 12.75
N GLU A 69 -1.26 -6.96 13.99
CA GLU A 69 -2.50 -6.59 14.67
C GLU A 69 -2.31 -5.22 15.34
N LYS A 70 -2.74 -4.16 14.63
CA LYS A 70 -2.75 -2.81 15.18
C LYS A 70 -3.74 -2.73 16.34
N LEU A 71 -3.23 -2.40 17.53
CA LEU A 71 -4.06 -2.23 18.71
C LEU A 71 -4.93 -0.96 18.57
N ARG A 72 -6.22 -1.07 18.91
CA ARG A 72 -7.19 0.02 18.85
C ARG A 72 -7.89 0.18 20.19
N SER A 73 -8.08 1.41 20.64
CA SER A 73 -8.82 1.67 21.88
C SER A 73 -10.30 1.33 21.71
N GLY A 74 -10.86 0.49 22.59
CA GLY A 74 -12.28 0.13 22.59
C GLY A 74 -12.75 -0.67 21.37
N LYS A 75 -11.84 -1.21 20.56
CA LYS A 75 -12.13 -2.02 19.36
C LYS A 75 -11.22 -3.24 19.30
N PRO A 76 -11.62 -4.33 18.62
CA PRO A 76 -10.71 -5.42 18.31
C PRO A 76 -9.47 -4.93 17.55
N PRO A 77 -8.32 -5.59 17.66
CA PRO A 77 -7.16 -5.24 16.84
C PRO A 77 -7.49 -5.25 15.35
N LEU A 78 -6.90 -4.31 14.61
CA LEU A 78 -7.03 -4.24 13.15
C LEU A 78 -5.86 -4.96 12.50
N LEU A 79 -6.14 -5.95 11.66
CA LEU A 79 -5.09 -6.61 10.92
C LEU A 79 -4.66 -5.75 9.72
N VAL A 80 -3.37 -5.40 9.69
CA VAL A 80 -2.76 -4.57 8.65
C VAL A 80 -1.67 -5.37 7.97
N ASN A 81 -1.74 -5.50 6.65
CA ASN A 81 -0.61 -5.99 5.87
C ASN A 81 0.43 -4.86 5.77
N MET A 82 1.67 -5.15 6.15
CA MET A 82 2.75 -4.17 6.17
C MET A 82 3.69 -4.29 4.98
N ASP A 83 3.59 -5.34 4.19
CA ASP A 83 4.51 -5.59 3.09
C ASP A 83 4.29 -4.58 1.97
N SER A 84 5.23 -3.64 1.86
CA SER A 84 5.19 -2.54 0.89
C SER A 84 5.31 -2.99 -0.57
N GLN A 85 5.65 -4.25 -0.83
CA GLN A 85 5.78 -4.80 -2.19
C GLN A 85 4.48 -5.44 -2.70
N ILE A 86 3.56 -5.79 -1.81
CA ILE A 86 2.34 -6.54 -2.16
C ILE A 86 1.27 -5.72 -2.86
N PRO A 87 1.08 -4.41 -2.63
CA PRO A 87 0.08 -3.63 -3.37
C PRO A 87 0.14 -3.85 -4.88
N ASN A 88 1.34 -3.79 -5.48
CA ASN A 88 1.50 -4.01 -6.92
C ASN A 88 1.15 -5.45 -7.33
N ALA A 89 1.45 -6.46 -6.50
CA ALA A 89 1.05 -7.84 -6.79
C ALA A 89 -0.48 -7.99 -6.75
N ALA A 90 -1.12 -7.47 -5.69
CA ALA A 90 -2.57 -7.51 -5.51
C ALA A 90 -3.33 -6.77 -6.61
N VAL A 91 -2.84 -5.61 -7.04
CA VAL A 91 -3.41 -4.88 -8.19
C VAL A 91 -3.28 -5.69 -9.48
N GLY A 92 -2.17 -6.38 -9.69
CA GLY A 92 -2.01 -7.26 -10.86
C GLY A 92 -3.03 -8.41 -10.90
N GLU A 93 -3.32 -9.02 -9.74
CA GLU A 93 -4.38 -10.03 -9.62
C GLU A 93 -5.79 -9.42 -9.82
N TRP A 94 -6.04 -8.27 -9.23
CA TRP A 94 -7.32 -7.55 -9.31
C TRP A 94 -7.65 -7.08 -10.73
N LEU A 95 -6.70 -6.49 -11.45
CA LEU A 95 -6.89 -6.04 -12.84
C LEU A 95 -7.33 -7.18 -13.76
N ARG A 96 -6.84 -8.41 -13.54
CA ARG A 96 -7.22 -9.59 -14.35
C ARG A 96 -8.65 -10.07 -14.12
N LYS A 97 -9.29 -9.67 -13.01
CA LYS A 97 -10.69 -10.02 -12.73
C LYS A 97 -11.68 -9.29 -13.64
N GLY A 98 -11.24 -8.25 -14.34
CA GLY A 98 -12.07 -7.52 -15.27
C GLY A 98 -12.94 -6.42 -14.65
N GLU A 99 -12.64 -6.00 -13.41
CA GLU A 99 -13.48 -5.06 -12.66
C GLU A 99 -13.33 -3.60 -13.11
N LEU A 100 -12.12 -3.20 -13.56
CA LEU A 100 -11.84 -1.83 -14.03
C LEU A 100 -11.56 -1.76 -15.54
N PHE A 101 -10.89 -2.77 -16.07
CA PHE A 101 -10.59 -2.94 -17.50
C PHE A 101 -11.14 -4.29 -17.95
N SER A 102 -11.28 -4.52 -19.24
CA SER A 102 -11.73 -5.81 -19.75
C SER A 102 -10.77 -6.94 -19.35
N THR A 103 -11.28 -8.17 -19.27
CA THR A 103 -10.44 -9.36 -19.03
C THR A 103 -9.46 -9.65 -20.18
N GLN A 104 -9.61 -8.97 -21.32
CA GLN A 104 -8.71 -9.06 -22.49
C GLN A 104 -7.64 -7.96 -22.50
N ALA A 105 -7.63 -7.06 -21.51
CA ALA A 105 -6.67 -5.98 -21.44
C ALA A 105 -5.22 -6.49 -21.38
N VAL A 106 -4.33 -5.88 -22.15
CA VAL A 106 -2.90 -6.21 -22.15
C VAL A 106 -2.21 -5.39 -21.07
N ILE A 107 -1.79 -6.07 -20.00
CA ILE A 107 -1.18 -5.44 -18.82
C ILE A 107 0.34 -5.67 -18.83
N ARG A 108 1.11 -4.56 -18.82
CA ARG A 108 2.57 -4.56 -18.63
C ARG A 108 2.92 -3.88 -17.32
N ARG A 109 3.87 -4.44 -16.57
CA ARG A 109 4.34 -3.90 -15.29
C ARG A 109 5.60 -3.05 -15.47
N GLU A 110 5.86 -2.14 -14.53
CA GLU A 110 7.10 -1.36 -14.42
C GLU A 110 7.46 -0.65 -15.74
N PHE A 111 6.51 0.12 -16.30
CA PHE A 111 6.66 0.76 -17.60
C PHE A 111 7.18 2.19 -17.48
N THR A 112 8.25 2.50 -18.21
CA THR A 112 8.83 3.86 -18.25
C THR A 112 8.05 4.76 -19.20
N TYR A 113 7.60 5.91 -18.71
CA TYR A 113 6.99 6.98 -19.49
C TYR A 113 7.57 8.32 -19.02
N GLY A 114 8.06 9.14 -19.96
CA GLY A 114 8.75 10.37 -19.60
C GLY A 114 9.97 10.08 -18.71
N GLU A 115 9.98 10.65 -17.50
CA GLU A 115 11.05 10.47 -16.53
C GLU A 115 10.65 9.63 -15.30
N SER A 116 9.47 9.01 -15.30
CA SER A 116 9.09 8.05 -14.25
C SER A 116 8.79 6.68 -14.81
N ARG A 117 8.70 5.74 -13.87
CA ARG A 117 8.29 4.37 -14.12
C ARG A 117 6.99 4.13 -13.38
N PHE A 118 5.90 3.99 -14.13
CA PHE A 118 4.60 3.66 -13.58
C PHE A 118 4.51 2.15 -13.32
N ASP A 119 3.74 1.79 -12.30
CA ASP A 119 3.57 0.39 -11.92
C ASP A 119 2.92 -0.44 -13.04
N PHE A 120 1.99 0.17 -13.79
CA PHE A 120 1.30 -0.51 -14.89
C PHE A 120 1.06 0.37 -16.12
N ARG A 121 1.21 -0.26 -17.29
CA ARG A 121 0.66 0.19 -18.57
C ARG A 121 -0.38 -0.82 -19.03
N ILE A 122 -1.60 -0.35 -19.27
CA ILE A 122 -2.74 -1.17 -19.68
C ILE A 122 -3.18 -0.74 -21.08
N GLU A 123 -3.33 -1.69 -22.01
CA GLU A 123 -4.01 -1.46 -23.28
C GLU A 123 -5.35 -2.18 -23.26
N ASP A 124 -6.44 -1.45 -23.49
CA ASP A 124 -7.79 -2.01 -23.51
C ASP A 124 -8.67 -1.21 -24.48
N GLY A 125 -9.42 -1.91 -25.35
CA GLY A 125 -10.31 -1.28 -26.33
C GLY A 125 -9.64 -0.24 -27.24
N GLY A 126 -8.35 -0.41 -27.58
CA GLY A 126 -7.58 0.55 -28.38
C GLY A 126 -7.07 1.78 -27.62
N LYS A 127 -7.32 1.87 -26.30
CA LYS A 127 -6.84 2.94 -25.43
C LYS A 127 -5.68 2.46 -24.56
N VAL A 128 -4.62 3.26 -24.50
CA VAL A 128 -3.49 3.05 -23.58
C VAL A 128 -3.73 3.85 -22.29
N SER A 129 -3.51 3.21 -21.15
CA SER A 129 -3.64 3.81 -19.82
C SER A 129 -2.41 3.53 -18.96
N PHE A 130 -2.06 4.48 -18.09
CA PHE A 130 -1.06 4.32 -17.03
C PHE A 130 -1.74 4.29 -15.67
N LEU A 131 -1.28 3.38 -14.81
CA LEU A 131 -1.77 3.24 -13.45
C LEU A 131 -0.60 3.19 -12.48
N GLU A 132 -0.63 4.10 -11.51
CA GLU A 132 0.29 4.17 -10.37
C GLU A 132 -0.40 3.64 -9.11
N VAL A 133 0.26 2.77 -8.37
CA VAL A 133 -0.21 2.17 -7.13
C VAL A 133 0.43 2.87 -5.93
N LYS A 134 -0.39 3.11 -4.90
CA LYS A 134 0.06 3.63 -3.60
C LYS A 134 -0.43 2.69 -2.49
N GLY A 135 0.50 2.02 -1.81
CA GLY A 135 0.19 1.25 -0.60
C GLY A 135 -0.12 2.17 0.58
N VAL A 136 -1.21 1.93 1.30
CA VAL A 136 -1.66 2.74 2.43
C VAL A 136 -1.81 1.85 3.66
N THR A 137 -1.07 2.20 4.72
CA THR A 137 -1.08 1.49 6.01
C THR A 137 -1.33 2.43 7.19
N LEU A 138 -1.32 3.75 6.96
CA LEU A 138 -1.62 4.76 7.96
C LEU A 138 -3.13 4.89 8.11
N GLU A 139 -3.61 4.73 9.34
CA GLU A 139 -5.03 4.76 9.67
C GLU A 139 -5.26 5.47 11.01
N ASN A 140 -6.32 6.26 11.10
CA ASN A 140 -6.74 6.87 12.35
C ASN A 140 -8.26 6.81 12.46
N ASP A 141 -8.75 5.99 13.40
CA ASP A 141 -10.17 5.71 13.66
C ASP A 141 -11.02 5.49 12.39
N GLY A 142 -10.60 4.59 11.51
CA GLY A 142 -11.26 4.24 10.26
C GLY A 142 -11.04 5.22 9.11
N SER A 143 -10.24 6.25 9.29
CA SER A 143 -9.77 7.14 8.19
C SER A 143 -8.36 6.75 7.78
N ALA A 144 -8.18 6.29 6.55
CA ALA A 144 -6.86 6.02 5.99
C ALA A 144 -6.22 7.30 5.45
N SER A 145 -4.89 7.39 5.45
CA SER A 145 -4.21 8.57 4.89
C SER A 145 -2.89 8.25 4.20
N PHE A 146 -2.55 9.03 3.17
CA PHE A 146 -1.28 8.90 2.46
C PHE A 146 -0.68 10.28 2.11
N PRO A 147 0.64 10.48 2.26
CA PRO A 147 1.65 9.51 2.66
C PRO A 147 1.87 9.44 4.18
N ASP A 148 2.60 8.43 4.65
CA ASP A 148 3.04 8.28 6.06
C ASP A 148 4.43 8.93 6.32
N ALA A 149 5.13 9.34 5.26
CA ALA A 149 6.35 10.14 5.27
C ALA A 149 6.41 11.03 4.01
N PRO A 150 7.17 12.15 4.01
CA PRO A 150 7.35 12.97 2.81
C PRO A 150 7.81 12.17 1.58
N THR A 151 7.27 12.49 0.40
CA THR A 151 7.48 11.74 -0.85
C THR A 151 7.48 12.63 -2.08
N GLU A 152 8.65 13.18 -2.42
CA GLU A 152 8.85 13.96 -3.65
C GLU A 152 8.63 13.10 -4.91
N ARG A 153 9.01 11.82 -4.84
CA ARG A 153 8.74 10.86 -5.92
C ARG A 153 7.25 10.72 -6.19
N GLY A 154 6.43 10.68 -5.14
CA GLY A 154 4.97 10.63 -5.27
C GLY A 154 4.41 11.86 -5.99
N VAL A 155 4.90 13.04 -5.64
CA VAL A 155 4.52 14.31 -6.30
C VAL A 155 4.91 14.28 -7.79
N LYS A 156 6.14 13.90 -8.11
CA LYS A 156 6.61 13.76 -9.50
C LYS A 156 5.70 12.84 -10.32
N HIS A 157 5.41 11.65 -9.79
CA HIS A 157 4.58 10.66 -10.51
C HIS A 157 3.16 11.20 -10.78
N ILE A 158 2.58 11.97 -9.86
CA ILE A 158 1.27 12.61 -10.06
C ILE A 158 1.31 13.61 -11.21
N HIS A 159 2.32 14.48 -11.27
CA HIS A 159 2.46 15.44 -12.36
C HIS A 159 2.68 14.77 -13.71
N GLU A 160 3.40 13.66 -13.76
CA GLU A 160 3.52 12.89 -15.00
C GLU A 160 2.23 12.18 -15.41
N LEU A 161 1.39 11.73 -14.47
CA LEU A 161 0.06 11.22 -14.80
C LEU A 161 -0.84 12.32 -15.38
N ILE A 162 -0.77 13.54 -14.84
CA ILE A 162 -1.48 14.70 -15.40
C ILE A 162 -0.99 14.96 -16.83
N ARG A 163 0.32 14.93 -17.06
CA ARG A 163 0.89 15.08 -18.41
C ARG A 163 0.39 13.99 -19.35
N ALA A 164 0.45 12.73 -18.93
CA ALA A 164 -0.03 11.62 -19.74
C ALA A 164 -1.52 11.76 -20.09
N HIS A 165 -2.33 12.21 -19.12
CA HIS A 165 -3.74 12.47 -19.38
C HIS A 165 -3.95 13.54 -20.47
N LYS A 166 -3.19 14.65 -20.40
CA LYS A 166 -3.22 15.72 -21.41
C LYS A 166 -2.78 15.26 -22.80
N GLU A 167 -1.90 14.27 -22.87
CA GLU A 167 -1.47 13.63 -24.12
C GLU A 167 -2.48 12.59 -24.64
N GLY A 168 -3.63 12.40 -23.96
CA GLY A 168 -4.73 11.53 -24.38
C GLY A 168 -4.72 10.12 -23.79
N PHE A 169 -3.75 9.80 -22.92
CA PHE A 169 -3.71 8.51 -22.23
C PHE A 169 -4.77 8.42 -21.12
N GLY A 170 -5.20 7.21 -20.80
CA GLY A 170 -5.84 6.97 -19.49
C GLY A 170 -4.81 7.16 -18.38
N ALA A 171 -5.18 7.81 -17.28
CA ALA A 171 -4.29 8.06 -16.16
C ALA A 171 -5.01 7.74 -14.86
N TYR A 172 -4.42 6.85 -14.06
CA TYR A 172 -5.03 6.31 -12.85
C TYR A 172 -4.05 6.35 -11.67
N ILE A 173 -4.55 6.73 -10.50
CA ILE A 173 -3.87 6.52 -9.22
C ILE A 173 -4.76 5.56 -8.43
N LEU A 174 -4.20 4.44 -7.98
CA LEU A 174 -4.90 3.47 -7.16
C LEU A 174 -4.25 3.35 -5.79
N PHE A 175 -4.97 3.81 -4.77
CA PHE A 175 -4.60 3.59 -3.37
C PHE A 175 -5.11 2.23 -2.92
N VAL A 176 -4.17 1.38 -2.49
CA VAL A 176 -4.44 0.06 -1.93
C VAL A 176 -4.32 0.18 -0.42
N VAL A 177 -5.46 0.22 0.26
CA VAL A 177 -5.52 0.34 1.71
C VAL A 177 -5.42 -1.06 2.31
N GLN A 178 -4.26 -1.35 2.89
CA GLN A 178 -3.78 -2.70 3.24
C GLN A 178 -4.41 -3.23 4.54
N MET A 179 -5.69 -2.98 4.74
CA MET A 179 -6.48 -3.31 5.92
C MET A 179 -7.98 -3.13 5.61
N LYS A 180 -8.83 -3.65 6.50
CA LYS A 180 -10.30 -3.54 6.40
C LYS A 180 -10.84 -2.44 7.34
N GLU A 181 -12.16 -2.25 7.36
CA GLU A 181 -12.86 -1.31 8.24
C GLU A 181 -12.55 0.18 7.99
N ILE A 182 -12.28 0.53 6.74
CA ILE A 182 -11.95 1.90 6.33
C ILE A 182 -13.17 2.61 5.77
N ARG A 183 -13.44 3.80 6.29
CA ARG A 183 -14.58 4.65 5.91
C ARG A 183 -14.22 5.63 4.81
N GLU A 184 -12.97 6.10 4.78
CA GLU A 184 -12.50 7.06 3.79
C GLU A 184 -10.97 7.05 3.66
N LEU A 185 -10.48 7.60 2.55
CA LEU A 185 -9.09 7.95 2.33
C LEU A 185 -8.95 9.47 2.18
N ARG A 186 -7.94 10.04 2.86
CA ARG A 186 -7.53 11.44 2.73
C ARG A 186 -6.04 11.60 2.37
N PRO A 187 -5.65 12.66 1.63
CA PRO A 187 -4.25 13.03 1.58
C PRO A 187 -3.78 13.49 2.97
N ASN A 188 -2.59 13.08 3.37
CA ASN A 188 -2.00 13.47 4.65
C ASN A 188 -1.23 14.79 4.51
N ASP A 189 -1.96 15.90 4.45
CA ASP A 189 -1.35 17.24 4.28
C ASP A 189 -0.41 17.61 5.44
N ALA A 190 -0.68 17.11 6.65
CA ALA A 190 0.17 17.33 7.82
C ALA A 190 1.56 16.69 7.65
N THR A 191 1.64 15.59 6.91
CA THR A 191 2.92 14.92 6.61
C THR A 191 3.57 15.47 5.34
N HIS A 192 2.79 15.71 4.28
CA HIS A 192 3.33 16.23 3.03
C HIS A 192 2.28 16.99 2.21
N ARG A 193 2.11 18.29 2.49
CA ARG A 193 1.15 19.16 1.81
C ARG A 193 1.28 19.17 0.29
N ALA A 194 2.51 19.19 -0.24
CA ALA A 194 2.76 19.18 -1.68
C ALA A 194 2.17 17.94 -2.38
N PHE A 195 2.14 16.78 -1.70
CA PHE A 195 1.47 15.59 -2.22
C PHE A 195 -0.05 15.78 -2.30
N GLY A 196 -0.68 16.32 -1.25
CA GLY A 196 -2.11 16.59 -1.25
C GLY A 196 -2.51 17.62 -2.31
N ASP A 197 -1.72 18.68 -2.46
CA ASP A 197 -1.94 19.71 -3.49
C ASP A 197 -1.81 19.13 -4.91
N ALA A 198 -0.83 18.27 -5.15
CA ALA A 198 -0.68 17.55 -6.42
C ALA A 198 -1.86 16.59 -6.68
N LEU A 199 -2.33 15.86 -5.65
CA LEU A 199 -3.46 14.93 -5.78
C LEU A 199 -4.76 15.67 -6.15
N ARG A 200 -5.04 16.80 -5.49
CA ARG A 200 -6.17 17.68 -5.81
C ARG A 200 -6.07 18.24 -7.23
N LEU A 201 -4.86 18.61 -7.67
CA LEU A 201 -4.66 19.04 -9.05
C LEU A 201 -4.95 17.91 -10.03
N ALA A 202 -4.48 16.69 -9.76
CA ALA A 202 -4.72 15.53 -10.61
C ALA A 202 -6.20 15.23 -10.79
N GLU A 203 -6.98 15.30 -9.72
CA GLU A 203 -8.44 15.17 -9.76
C GLU A 203 -9.08 16.22 -10.68
N ARG A 204 -8.71 17.51 -10.53
CA ARG A 204 -9.23 18.60 -11.37
C ARG A 204 -8.85 18.45 -12.84
N GLU A 205 -7.65 17.96 -13.11
CA GLU A 205 -7.14 17.75 -14.46
C GLU A 205 -7.66 16.46 -15.11
N GLY A 206 -8.46 15.64 -14.41
CA GLY A 206 -9.13 14.47 -14.99
C GLY A 206 -8.43 13.12 -14.78
N VAL A 207 -7.34 13.08 -13.99
CA VAL A 207 -6.73 11.82 -13.55
C VAL A 207 -7.72 11.07 -12.65
N LYS A 208 -7.92 9.77 -12.91
CA LYS A 208 -8.84 8.94 -12.13
C LYS A 208 -8.19 8.47 -10.84
N ILE A 209 -8.72 8.94 -9.72
CA ILE A 209 -8.25 8.53 -8.39
C ILE A 209 -9.18 7.45 -7.85
N LEU A 210 -8.60 6.31 -7.48
CA LEU A 210 -9.30 5.15 -6.96
C LEU A 210 -8.70 4.78 -5.61
N ALA A 211 -9.53 4.26 -4.72
CA ALA A 211 -9.10 3.75 -3.44
C ALA A 211 -9.91 2.50 -3.11
N TYR A 212 -9.23 1.43 -2.72
CA TYR A 212 -9.86 0.19 -2.32
C TYR A 212 -9.26 -0.30 -1.01
N ASP A 213 -10.12 -0.82 -0.14
CA ASP A 213 -9.69 -1.56 1.04
C ASP A 213 -9.30 -3.01 0.67
N CYS A 214 -8.72 -3.72 1.64
CA CYS A 214 -8.30 -5.09 1.46
C CYS A 214 -8.84 -5.97 2.58
N ILE A 215 -9.27 -7.19 2.22
CA ILE A 215 -9.41 -8.27 3.19
C ILE A 215 -8.00 -8.79 3.46
N VAL A 216 -7.59 -8.71 4.73
CA VAL A 216 -6.28 -9.17 5.20
C VAL A 216 -6.48 -10.35 6.15
N THR A 217 -5.68 -11.38 5.96
CA THR A 217 -5.49 -12.49 6.90
C THR A 217 -4.01 -12.57 7.28
N PRO A 218 -3.63 -13.35 8.31
CA PRO A 218 -2.21 -13.54 8.65
C PRO A 218 -1.32 -13.94 7.48
N ASP A 219 -1.88 -14.65 6.51
CA ASP A 219 -1.20 -15.24 5.36
C ASP A 219 -1.65 -14.71 3.99
N SER A 220 -2.54 -13.70 3.93
CA SER A 220 -3.03 -13.22 2.63
C SER A 220 -3.50 -11.77 2.64
N MET A 221 -3.55 -11.19 1.45
CA MET A 221 -4.18 -9.90 1.19
C MET A 221 -4.87 -9.94 -0.17
N THR A 222 -6.12 -9.46 -0.21
CA THR A 222 -6.92 -9.35 -1.44
C THR A 222 -7.67 -8.02 -1.45
N ILE A 223 -7.60 -7.30 -2.57
CA ILE A 223 -8.41 -6.08 -2.81
C ILE A 223 -9.89 -6.45 -2.78
N ASP A 224 -10.70 -5.69 -2.04
CA ASP A 224 -12.13 -5.96 -1.85
C ASP A 224 -13.03 -4.82 -2.32
N LYS A 225 -13.25 -3.78 -1.51
CA LYS A 225 -14.29 -2.77 -1.81
C LYS A 225 -13.71 -1.40 -2.07
N PRO A 226 -14.34 -0.61 -2.97
CA PRO A 226 -13.98 0.78 -3.13
C PRO A 226 -14.30 1.55 -1.85
N ILE A 227 -13.46 2.51 -1.50
CA ILE A 227 -13.67 3.41 -0.38
C ILE A 227 -13.80 4.86 -0.89
N PRO A 228 -14.61 5.70 -0.23
CA PRO A 228 -14.68 7.13 -0.52
C PRO A 228 -13.31 7.80 -0.41
N ILE A 229 -13.01 8.68 -1.37
CA ILE A 229 -11.85 9.57 -1.31
C ILE A 229 -12.36 10.97 -0.96
N ARG A 230 -11.60 11.65 -0.10
CA ARG A 230 -11.87 13.01 0.37
C ARG A 230 -10.62 13.84 0.19
N THR A 231 -10.57 14.63 -0.88
CA THR A 231 -9.42 15.44 -1.25
C THR A 231 -9.53 16.87 -0.72
N GLU A 232 -10.67 17.28 -0.16
CA GLU A 232 -10.86 18.63 0.37
C GLU A 232 -9.84 18.97 1.48
N LEU A 233 -9.52 20.26 1.62
CA LEU A 233 -8.72 20.73 2.75
C LEU A 233 -9.61 20.74 4.00
N ASN A 234 -9.11 20.21 5.10
CA ASN A 234 -9.70 20.47 6.41
C ASN A 234 -9.34 21.92 6.78
N ILE A 235 -10.33 22.82 6.71
CA ILE A 235 -10.22 24.22 7.14
C ILE A 235 -10.44 24.29 8.65
#